data_AF-H3KCU8-F1
#
_entry.id   AF-H3KCU8-F1
#
_cell.length_a   1.000
_cell.length_b   1.000
_cell.length_c   1.000
_cell.angle_alpha   90.00
_cell.angle_beta   90.00
_cell.angle_gamma   90.00
#
_symmetry.space_group_name_H-M   'P 1'
#
loop_
_entity.id
_entity.type
_entity.pdbx_description
1 polymer ?
#
loop_
_entity_poly.entity_id
_entity_poly.type
_entity_poly.pdbx_seq_one_letter_code
_entity_poly.pdbx_strand_id
1 'polypeptide(L)'
;MDEGFGPDLKRLDDETSPVPQTQEERRRTWVLLSDEDEVLDWHKARDAMRGCRIVVSPGDDHRIRAFDDFVPTLAAWAADDPS
;
A
#
# COMPACT_ATOMS: atom_id res chain seq x y z
N MET A 1 -23.32 16.48 22.85
CA MET A 1 -23.12 15.23 22.10
C MET A 1 -21.82 15.42 21.37
N ASP A 2 -20.76 14.77 21.84
CA ASP A 2 -19.47 14.78 21.17
C ASP A 2 -19.46 13.55 20.27
N GLU A 3 -20.13 13.65 19.11
CA GLU A 3 -20.11 12.64 18.04
C GLU A 3 -18.84 12.82 17.23
N GLY A 4 -17.68 12.81 17.90
CA GLY A 4 -16.39 12.93 17.25
C GLY A 4 -16.06 11.66 16.48
N PHE A 5 -15.61 11.77 15.24
CA PHE A 5 -15.13 10.67 14.39
C PHE A 5 -13.93 9.89 14.97
N GLY A 6 -13.33 10.36 16.07
CA GLY A 6 -12.10 9.81 16.65
C GLY A 6 -12.20 8.35 17.13
N PRO A 7 -13.19 7.97 17.96
CA PRO A 7 -13.35 6.61 18.43
C PRO A 7 -13.63 5.62 17.29
N ASP A 8 -14.44 6.03 16.30
CA ASP A 8 -14.76 5.19 15.15
C ASP A 8 -13.57 4.99 14.21
N LEU A 9 -12.79 6.04 13.96
CA LEU A 9 -11.57 5.94 13.15
C LEU A 9 -10.52 5.05 13.84
N LYS A 10 -10.35 5.18 15.16
CA LYS A 10 -9.45 4.32 15.91
C LYS A 10 -9.91 2.86 15.87
N ARG A 11 -11.20 2.62 16.05
CA ARG A 11 -11.75 1.26 15.96
C ARG A 11 -11.52 0.65 14.57
N LEU A 12 -11.71 1.44 13.51
CA LEU A 12 -11.43 0.99 12.14
C LEU A 12 -9.95 0.63 11.93
N ASP A 13 -9.03 1.43 12.46
CA ASP A 13 -7.58 1.16 12.43
C ASP A 13 -7.22 -0.11 13.21
N ASP A 14 -7.84 -0.33 14.37
CA ASP A 14 -7.65 -1.56 15.16
C ASP A 14 -8.21 -2.80 14.44
N GLU A 15 -9.32 -2.66 13.70
CA GLU A 15 -10.01 -3.75 12.99
C GLU A 15 -9.41 -4.05 11.61
N THR A 16 -8.80 -3.05 10.95
CA THR A 16 -8.33 -3.15 9.57
C THR A 16 -6.82 -3.00 9.53
N SER A 17 -6.11 -4.13 9.46
CA SER A 17 -4.67 -4.06 9.26
C SER A 17 -4.35 -3.49 7.87
N PRO A 18 -3.41 -2.52 7.78
CA PRO A 18 -2.91 -2.03 6.49
C PRO A 18 -2.02 -3.06 5.77
N VAL A 19 -1.72 -4.20 6.42
CA VAL A 19 -0.90 -5.28 5.89
C VAL A 19 -1.80 -6.48 5.60
N PRO A 20 -1.69 -7.12 4.42
CA PRO A 20 -2.36 -8.39 4.14
C PRO A 20 -2.09 -9.46 5.20
N GLN A 21 -3.14 -10.08 5.73
CA GLN A 21 -3.06 -11.05 6.83
C GLN A 21 -2.92 -12.48 6.32
N THR A 22 -3.42 -12.78 5.11
CA THR A 22 -3.37 -14.11 4.50
C THR A 22 -2.41 -14.18 3.32
N GLN A 23 -1.99 -15.40 2.98
CA GLN A 23 -1.15 -15.62 1.80
C GLN A 23 -1.90 -15.35 0.48
N GLU A 24 -3.22 -15.51 0.48
CA GLU A 24 -4.04 -15.20 -0.69
C GLU A 24 -4.14 -13.70 -0.92
N GLU A 25 -4.40 -12.92 0.14
CA GLU A 25 -4.39 -11.46 0.08
C GLU A 25 -3.03 -10.94 -0.38
N ARG A 26 -1.92 -11.50 0.14
CA ARG A 26 -0.56 -11.13 -0.30
C ARG A 26 -0.37 -11.34 -1.80
N ARG A 27 -0.79 -12.48 -2.34
CA ARG A 27 -0.69 -12.76 -3.79
C ARG A 27 -1.55 -11.81 -4.64
N ARG A 28 -2.68 -11.35 -4.10
CA ARG A 28 -3.58 -10.37 -4.69
C ARG A 28 -3.28 -8.93 -4.30
N THR A 29 -2.10 -8.65 -3.75
CA THR A 29 -1.71 -7.29 -3.37
C THR A 29 -0.50 -6.87 -4.18
N TRP A 30 -0.61 -5.70 -4.80
CA TRP A 30 0.48 -5.00 -5.46
C TRP A 30 0.80 -3.71 -4.69
N VAL A 31 2.08 -3.45 -4.46
CA VAL A 31 2.56 -2.36 -3.60
C VAL A 31 3.53 -1.49 -4.37
N LEU A 32 3.28 -0.18 -4.38
CA LEU A 32 4.23 0.82 -4.84
C LEU A 32 4.80 1.56 -3.63
N LEU A 33 6.12 1.57 -3.52
CA LEU A 33 6.87 2.32 -2.53
C LEU A 33 7.76 3.34 -3.24
N SER A 34 8.22 4.35 -2.53
CA SER A 34 9.36 5.17 -2.96
C SER A 34 10.57 4.93 -2.07
N ASP A 35 11.79 4.94 -2.64
CA ASP A 35 13.03 4.79 -1.87
C ASP A 35 13.53 6.09 -1.19
N GLU A 36 13.00 7.25 -1.59
CA GLU A 36 13.26 8.57 -0.99
C GLU A 36 12.01 9.14 -0.29
N ASP A 37 11.08 8.28 0.14
CA ASP A 37 9.92 8.66 0.96
C ASP A 37 10.38 9.37 2.24
N GLU A 38 10.00 10.65 2.38
CA GLU A 38 10.41 11.52 3.48
C GLU A 38 9.53 11.41 4.71
N VAL A 39 8.41 10.68 4.61
CA VAL A 39 7.40 10.53 5.67
C VAL A 39 7.48 9.14 6.30
N LEU A 40 7.61 8.10 5.48
CA LEU A 40 7.59 6.70 5.89
C LEU A 40 8.91 5.99 5.62
N ASP A 41 9.27 5.08 6.52
CA ASP A 41 10.41 4.18 6.30
C ASP A 41 10.02 3.05 5.33
N TRP A 42 10.40 3.22 4.06
CA TRP A 42 10.06 2.27 3.01
C TRP A 42 10.65 0.87 3.23
N HIS A 43 11.74 0.73 3.99
CA HIS A 43 12.29 -0.59 4.32
C HIS A 43 11.32 -1.37 5.22
N LYS A 44 10.74 -0.70 6.23
CA LYS A 44 9.73 -1.31 7.12
C LYS A 44 8.48 -1.69 6.33
N ALA A 45 8.03 -0.81 5.41
CA ALA A 45 6.90 -1.12 4.53
C ALA A 45 7.20 -2.33 3.65
N ARG A 46 8.38 -2.38 3.02
CA ARG A 46 8.81 -3.51 2.17
C ARG A 46 8.83 -4.82 2.96
N ASP A 47 9.34 -4.81 4.18
CA ASP A 47 9.40 -6.00 5.02
C ASP A 47 8.02 -6.47 5.49
N ALA A 48 7.14 -5.54 5.88
CA ALA A 48 5.76 -5.87 6.27
C ALA A 48 4.95 -6.48 5.10
N MET A 49 5.17 -5.96 3.89
CA MET A 49 4.47 -6.37 2.66
C MET A 49 5.12 -7.58 1.97
N ARG A 50 6.08 -8.26 2.61
CA ARG A 50 6.73 -9.45 2.05
C ARG A 50 5.71 -10.48 1.55
N GLY A 51 5.95 -11.01 0.35
CA GLY A 51 5.03 -11.95 -0.30
C GLY A 51 3.99 -11.28 -1.21
N CYS A 52 3.84 -9.95 -1.14
CA CYS A 52 3.14 -9.16 -2.15
C CYS A 52 4.04 -8.92 -3.38
N ARG A 53 3.44 -8.45 -4.48
CA ARG A 53 4.23 -7.90 -5.58
C ARG A 53 4.62 -6.46 -5.25
N ILE A 54 5.90 -6.22 -5.02
CA ILE A 54 6.42 -4.91 -4.60
C ILE A 54 7.21 -4.27 -5.75
N VAL A 55 6.91 -3.00 -6.02
CA VAL A 55 7.67 -2.12 -6.90
C VAL A 55 8.15 -0.93 -6.08
N VAL A 56 9.40 -0.53 -6.31
CA VAL A 56 10.01 0.63 -5.65
C VAL A 56 10.32 1.67 -6.73
N SER A 57 9.72 2.84 -6.61
CA SER A 57 9.97 4.02 -7.45
C SER A 57 11.29 4.66 -7.03
N PRO A 58 12.27 4.81 -7.94
CA PRO A 58 13.57 5.37 -7.61
C PRO A 58 13.56 6.90 -7.59
N GLY A 59 14.03 7.49 -6.50
CA GLY A 59 14.20 8.94 -6.34
C GLY A 59 12.90 9.73 -6.16
N ASP A 60 11.79 9.06 -5.85
CA ASP A 60 10.48 9.69 -5.71
C ASP A 60 10.18 10.07 -4.25
N ASP A 61 9.17 10.90 -3.99
CA ASP A 61 8.78 11.28 -2.62
C ASP A 61 7.57 10.47 -2.13
N HIS A 62 7.10 10.74 -0.91
CA HIS A 62 5.90 10.09 -0.35
C HIS A 62 4.65 10.24 -1.23
N ARG A 63 4.60 11.27 -2.07
CA ARG A 63 3.45 11.53 -2.97
C ARG A 63 3.53 10.69 -4.24
N ILE A 64 4.69 10.09 -4.53
CA ILE A 64 4.97 9.33 -5.74
C ILE A 64 4.64 10.21 -6.97
N ARG A 65 5.45 11.24 -7.21
CA ARG A 65 5.23 12.24 -8.28
C ARG A 65 5.15 11.61 -9.66
N ALA A 66 5.81 10.48 -9.87
CA ALA A 66 5.78 9.72 -11.11
C ALA A 66 4.66 8.66 -11.16
N PHE A 67 3.61 8.76 -10.32
CA PHE A 67 2.55 7.76 -10.23
C PHE A 67 1.94 7.39 -11.60
N ASP A 68 1.74 8.38 -12.48
CA ASP A 68 1.17 8.19 -13.82
C ASP A 68 1.97 7.19 -14.68
N ASP A 69 3.29 7.08 -14.47
CA ASP A 69 4.15 6.12 -15.17
C ASP A 69 3.86 4.66 -14.76
N PHE A 70 3.31 4.46 -13.56
CA PHE A 70 2.97 3.14 -13.03
C PHE A 70 1.53 2.72 -13.34
N VAL A 71 0.64 3.66 -13.65
CA VAL A 71 -0.79 3.39 -13.92
C VAL A 71 -1.01 2.30 -14.97
N PRO A 72 -0.32 2.29 -16.13
CA PRO A 72 -0.52 1.24 -17.13
C PRO A 72 -0.18 -0.16 -16.60
N THR A 73 0.89 -0.28 -15.81
CA THR A 73 1.32 -1.55 -15.23
C THR A 73 0.36 -2.02 -14.14
N LEU A 74 -0.10 -1.10 -13.29
CA LEU A 74 -1.10 -1.37 -12.26
C LEU A 74 -2.43 -1.83 -12.89
N ALA A 75 -2.89 -1.13 -13.93
CA ALA A 75 -4.12 -1.47 -14.64
C ALA A 75 -4.05 -2.83 -15.31
N ALA A 76 -2.92 -3.15 -15.97
CA ALA A 76 -2.71 -4.47 -16.56
C ALA A 76 -2.72 -5.58 -15.48
N TRP A 77 -2.03 -5.37 -14.37
CA TRP A 77 -2.01 -6.33 -13.27
C TRP A 77 -3.41 -6.55 -12.67
N ALA A 78 -4.19 -5.49 -12.47
CA ALA A 78 -5.54 -5.58 -11.95
C ALA A 78 -6.51 -6.26 -12.94
N ALA A 79 -6.29 -6.12 -14.25
CA ALA A 79 -7.10 -6.80 -15.28
C ALA A 79 -6.76 -8.29 -15.42
N ASP A 80 -5.52 -8.67 -15.11
CA ASP A 80 -5.02 -10.05 -15.15
C ASP A 80 -5.35 -10.85 -13.87
N ASP A 81 -5.87 -10.23 -12.81
CA ASP A 81 -6.33 -10.94 -11.61
C ASP A 81 -7.70 -11.58 -11.87
N PRO A 82 -7.82 -12.92 -11.96
CA PRO A 82 -9.05 -13.60 -12.31
C PRO A 82 -9.99 -13.75 -11.10
N SER A 83 -10.04 -12.75 -10.21
CA SER A 83 -10.74 -12.76 -8.91
C SER A 83 -12.05 -13.52 -8.90
#